data_AF-A0A6C0H5S4-F1
#
_entry.id   AF-A0A6C0H5S4-F1
#
_cell.length_a   1.000
_cell.length_b   1.000
_cell.length_c   1.000
_cell.angle_alpha   90.00
_cell.angle_beta   90.00
_cell.angle_gamma   90.00
#
_symmetry.space_group_name_H-M   'P 1'
#
loop_
_entity.id
_entity.type
_entity.pdbx_description
1 polymer ?
#
loop_
_entity_poly.entity_id
_entity_poly.type
_entity_poly.pdbx_seq_one_letter_code
_entity_poly.pdbx_strand_id
1 'polypeptide(L)'
;MFENIKEIEKKYDLIIDKNKYDEKMVLLVFNSLEIREEDYDLNDSNMLVVIGLYYLYVKKYYNNAKKYYLMAIEKGNASAMSNLGYLYYKLKDNENAKKYYLMAIEKGNASAMNNLGGLYFQADTTINDMIIGITNNLGIFYNYETNLVKAKKYFLMSIEKGNECAMCNLAMLFETKEKDYKNAIKYYLMAIEKGFDLAMNNLGNLYYVKKDYENAKKYYLMAIEKGFNLAMNNLGSLYYVKKDYENAKKYWLMAIEKGNDVAIKNIKIIMNEIELYLCLKEMENKNELIENEIKKLKKVKKVIEYENKLIYFGGLNNIKNCEICLDNNKLHLLMECGRHDICKDCFIKVKKCPHCRY
;
A
#
# COMPACT_ATOMS: atom_id res chain seq x y z
N MET A 1 17.32 16.73 2.51
CA MET A 1 17.54 16.55 3.96
C MET A 1 16.17 16.46 4.58
N PHE A 2 15.93 15.52 5.49
CA PHE A 2 14.69 15.44 6.25
C PHE A 2 14.61 16.59 7.25
N GLU A 3 13.44 17.22 7.35
CA GLU A 3 13.22 18.36 8.26
C GLU A 3 12.55 17.94 9.58
N ASN A 4 11.87 16.80 9.59
CA ASN A 4 11.15 16.29 10.75
C ASN A 4 10.99 14.76 10.70
N ILE A 5 10.64 14.14 11.83
CA ILE A 5 10.48 12.67 11.90
C ILE A 5 9.39 12.16 10.95
N LYS A 6 8.31 12.92 10.70
CA LYS A 6 7.19 12.44 9.85
C LYS A 6 7.65 12.16 8.41
N GLU A 7 8.59 12.93 7.89
CA GLU A 7 9.16 12.69 6.56
C GLU A 7 9.98 11.40 6.50
N ILE A 8 10.72 11.09 7.57
CA ILE A 8 11.47 9.84 7.71
C ILE A 8 10.50 8.65 7.77
N GLU A 9 9.51 8.73 8.65
CA GLU A 9 8.47 7.70 8.84
C GLU A 9 7.78 7.39 7.51
N LYS A 10 7.37 8.44 6.78
CA LYS A 10 6.71 8.32 5.48
C LYS A 10 7.62 7.73 4.40
N LYS A 11 8.90 8.12 4.34
CA LYS A 11 9.82 7.66 3.29
C LYS A 11 10.25 6.20 3.49
N TYR A 12 10.46 5.77 4.73
CA TYR A 12 10.99 4.44 5.02
C TYR A 12 9.95 3.47 5.57
N ASP A 13 8.67 3.88 5.64
CA ASP A 13 7.54 3.09 6.14
C ASP A 13 7.84 2.48 7.51
N LEU A 14 8.18 3.34 8.46
CA LEU A 14 8.50 2.97 9.84
C LEU A 14 7.86 3.96 10.82
N ILE A 15 7.68 3.54 12.07
CA ILE A 15 7.14 4.39 13.15
C ILE A 15 8.26 4.61 14.17
N ILE A 16 8.56 5.88 14.48
CA ILE A 16 9.54 6.26 15.49
C ILE A 16 8.80 6.73 16.75
N ASP A 17 9.13 6.13 17.89
CA ASP A 17 8.56 6.53 19.18
C ASP A 17 9.14 7.88 19.63
N LYS A 18 8.41 8.97 19.31
CA LYS A 18 8.80 10.37 19.59
C LYS A 18 8.87 10.67 21.08
N ASN A 19 8.30 9.81 21.94
CA ASN A 19 8.43 9.94 23.39
C ASN A 19 9.76 9.36 23.90
N LYS A 20 10.42 8.50 23.10
CA LYS A 20 11.69 7.84 23.47
C LYS A 20 12.90 8.41 22.76
N TYR A 21 12.75 8.88 21.53
CA TYR A 21 13.87 9.35 20.71
C TYR A 21 13.71 10.84 20.41
N ASP A 22 14.74 11.61 20.77
CA ASP A 22 14.81 13.04 20.48
C ASP A 22 14.83 13.29 18.96
N GLU A 23 14.09 14.31 18.51
CA GLU A 23 13.97 14.61 17.08
C GLU A 23 15.29 15.06 16.45
N LYS A 24 16.10 15.86 17.14
CA LYS A 24 17.39 16.31 16.60
C LYS A 24 18.34 15.14 16.43
N MET A 25 18.36 14.23 17.40
CA MET A 25 19.12 13.00 17.36
C MET A 25 18.72 12.09 16.19
N VAL A 26 17.41 11.90 15.98
CA VAL A 26 16.91 11.11 14.84
C VAL A 26 17.29 11.77 13.51
N LEU A 27 17.07 13.08 13.38
CA LEU A 27 17.39 13.83 12.18
C LEU A 27 18.90 13.84 11.89
N LEU A 28 19.75 13.93 12.91
CA LEU A 28 21.20 13.85 12.78
C LEU A 28 21.60 12.53 12.11
N VAL A 29 21.12 11.39 12.63
CA VAL A 29 21.47 10.07 12.09
C VAL A 29 20.88 9.86 10.68
N PHE A 30 19.59 10.17 10.48
CA PHE A 30 18.90 9.86 9.22
C PHE A 30 19.27 10.77 8.04
N ASN A 31 19.87 11.93 8.32
CA ASN A 31 20.44 12.81 7.29
C ASN A 31 21.90 12.51 6.96
N SER A 32 22.57 11.65 7.73
CA SER A 32 23.96 11.29 7.48
C SER A 32 24.11 10.41 6.25
N LEU A 33 25.10 10.73 5.42
CA LEU A 33 25.51 9.88 4.30
C LEU A 33 26.15 8.58 4.78
N GLU A 34 26.90 8.66 5.89
CA GLU A 34 27.57 7.55 6.56
C GLU A 34 27.66 7.82 8.06
N ILE A 35 27.70 6.75 8.85
CA ILE A 35 27.85 6.83 10.31
C ILE A 35 29.34 6.68 10.63
N ARG A 36 29.98 7.75 11.08
CA ARG A 36 31.31 7.71 11.69
C ARG A 36 31.14 7.70 13.20
N GLU A 37 31.67 6.68 13.86
CA GLU A 37 31.43 6.43 15.29
C GLU A 37 31.85 7.58 16.21
N GLU A 38 32.83 8.38 15.79
CA GLU A 38 33.31 9.58 16.49
C GLU A 38 32.30 10.74 16.54
N ASP A 39 31.31 10.76 15.63
CA ASP A 39 30.31 11.83 15.54
C ASP A 39 29.12 11.62 16.52
N TYR A 40 29.07 10.49 17.23
CA TYR A 40 27.91 10.09 18.03
C TYR A 40 28.30 9.62 19.44
N ASP A 41 27.46 9.93 20.43
CA ASP A 41 27.61 9.36 21.77
C ASP A 41 27.16 7.89 21.78
N LEU A 42 28.10 6.98 21.54
CA LEU A 42 27.86 5.53 21.59
C LEU A 42 27.63 5.01 23.02
N ASN A 43 27.76 5.85 24.06
CA ASN A 43 27.35 5.46 25.40
C ASN A 43 25.84 5.57 25.61
N ASP A 44 25.16 6.42 24.87
CA ASP A 44 23.70 6.50 24.86
C ASP A 44 23.10 5.28 24.14
N SER A 45 22.38 4.46 24.89
CA SER A 45 21.71 3.29 24.34
C SER A 45 20.62 3.63 23.31
N ASN A 46 19.99 4.81 23.41
CA ASN A 46 19.02 5.25 22.42
C ASN A 46 19.74 5.65 21.12
N MET A 47 20.93 6.25 21.19
CA MET A 47 21.74 6.60 20.01
C MET A 47 22.08 5.35 19.21
N LEU A 48 22.53 4.31 19.91
CA LEU A 48 22.77 3.00 19.32
C LEU A 48 21.51 2.42 18.66
N VAL A 49 20.33 2.58 19.26
CA VAL A 49 19.07 2.13 18.65
C VAL A 49 18.76 2.91 17.36
N VAL A 50 18.91 4.23 17.36
CA VAL A 50 18.64 5.08 16.19
C VAL A 50 19.62 4.77 15.05
N ILE A 51 20.91 4.60 15.35
CA ILE A 51 21.91 4.14 14.36
C ILE A 51 21.54 2.76 13.82
N GLY A 52 21.11 1.84 14.69
CA GLY A 52 20.62 0.52 14.26
C GLY A 52 19.42 0.61 13.31
N LEU A 53 18.45 1.48 13.60
CA LEU A 53 17.30 1.75 12.71
C LEU A 53 17.75 2.31 11.36
N TYR A 54 18.70 3.23 11.34
CA TYR A 54 19.29 3.76 10.11
C TYR A 54 19.89 2.64 9.26
N TYR A 55 20.72 1.77 9.84
CA TYR A 55 21.30 0.66 9.10
C TYR A 55 20.25 -0.35 8.63
N LEU A 56 19.18 -0.56 9.40
CA LEU A 56 18.10 -1.47 9.05
C LEU A 56 17.26 -0.96 7.86
N TYR A 57 16.81 0.30 7.91
CA TYR A 57 15.83 0.83 6.96
C TYR A 57 16.46 1.59 5.79
N VAL A 58 17.54 2.35 6.05
CA VAL A 58 18.17 3.21 5.04
C VAL A 58 19.21 2.44 4.24
N LYS A 59 20.21 1.88 4.93
CA LYS A 59 21.33 1.18 4.27
C LYS A 59 21.04 -0.29 3.97
N LYS A 60 20.12 -0.91 4.71
CA LYS A 60 19.84 -2.35 4.69
C LYS A 60 21.08 -3.20 4.99
N TYR A 61 21.96 -2.70 5.85
CA TYR A 61 23.15 -3.40 6.33
C TYR A 61 22.84 -4.08 7.66
N TYR A 62 22.31 -5.30 7.56
CA TYR A 62 21.77 -6.04 8.71
C TYR A 62 22.82 -6.39 9.77
N ASN A 63 24.07 -6.64 9.37
CA ASN A 63 25.16 -6.89 10.32
C ASN A 63 25.47 -5.65 11.16
N ASN A 64 25.47 -4.46 10.55
CA ASN A 64 25.65 -3.20 11.27
C ASN A 64 24.47 -2.94 12.21
N ALA A 65 23.23 -3.08 11.72
CA ALA A 65 22.04 -2.95 12.56
C ALA A 65 22.12 -3.87 13.79
N LYS A 66 22.49 -5.14 13.58
CA LYS A 66 22.71 -6.12 14.65
C LYS A 66 23.80 -5.68 15.63
N LYS A 67 24.95 -5.20 15.15
CA LYS A 67 26.05 -4.68 15.99
C LYS A 67 25.54 -3.62 16.96
N TYR A 68 24.90 -2.56 16.46
CA TYR A 68 24.43 -1.45 17.30
C TYR A 68 23.29 -1.87 18.24
N TYR A 69 22.38 -2.74 17.79
CA TYR A 69 21.37 -3.28 18.70
C TYR A 69 21.98 -4.11 19.83
N LEU A 70 22.98 -4.95 19.57
CA LEU A 70 23.67 -5.71 20.62
C LEU A 70 24.37 -4.79 21.63
N MET A 71 25.06 -3.75 21.16
CA MET A 71 25.68 -2.75 22.04
C MET A 71 24.64 -2.03 22.92
N ALA A 72 23.46 -1.72 22.38
CA ALA A 72 22.37 -1.13 23.15
C ALA A 72 21.74 -2.11 24.16
N ILE A 73 21.69 -3.41 23.81
CA ILE A 73 21.21 -4.49 24.67
C ILE A 73 22.15 -4.70 25.86
N GLU A 74 23.47 -4.61 25.67
CA GLU A 74 24.46 -4.65 26.76
C GLU A 74 24.23 -3.52 27.77
N LYS A 75 23.74 -2.37 27.30
CA LYS A 75 23.30 -1.23 28.14
C LYS A 75 21.87 -1.38 28.68
N GLY A 76 21.23 -2.54 28.47
CA GLY A 76 19.93 -2.89 29.01
C GLY A 76 18.72 -2.34 28.24
N ASN A 77 18.90 -1.78 27.04
CA ASN A 77 17.82 -1.13 26.28
C ASN A 77 16.79 -2.14 25.73
N ALA A 78 15.55 -2.04 26.22
CA ALA A 78 14.48 -2.94 25.81
C ALA A 78 13.98 -2.72 24.37
N SER A 79 14.09 -1.50 23.83
CA SER A 79 13.75 -1.22 22.43
C SER A 79 14.76 -1.88 21.48
N ALA A 80 16.04 -1.91 21.84
CA ALA A 80 17.06 -2.63 21.10
C ALA A 80 16.79 -4.14 21.06
N MET A 81 16.37 -4.75 22.18
CA MET A 81 15.93 -6.14 22.23
C MET A 81 14.77 -6.39 21.26
N SER A 82 13.74 -5.52 21.29
CA SER A 82 12.60 -5.61 20.36
C SER A 82 13.05 -5.47 18.89
N ASN A 83 13.91 -4.51 18.58
CA ASN A 83 14.37 -4.26 17.21
C ASN A 83 15.29 -5.37 16.68
N LEU A 84 16.11 -5.97 17.54
CA LEU A 84 16.90 -7.14 17.19
C LEU A 84 16.00 -8.35 16.94
N GLY A 85 14.95 -8.54 17.75
CA GLY A 85 13.93 -9.55 17.48
C GLY A 85 13.26 -9.37 16.11
N TYR A 86 12.95 -8.13 15.75
CA TYR A 86 12.40 -7.79 14.42
C TYR A 86 13.39 -8.04 13.28
N LEU A 87 14.67 -7.75 13.49
CA LEU A 87 15.72 -8.08 12.53
C LEU A 87 15.81 -9.59 12.27
N TYR A 88 15.82 -10.40 13.33
CA TYR A 88 15.81 -11.86 13.19
C TYR A 88 14.55 -12.38 12.50
N TYR A 89 13.40 -11.79 12.81
CA TYR A 89 12.15 -12.09 12.11
C TYR A 89 12.27 -11.80 10.59
N LYS A 90 12.84 -10.66 10.18
CA LYS A 90 13.12 -10.37 8.76
C LYS A 90 14.06 -11.39 8.11
N LEU A 91 15.00 -11.93 8.88
CA LEU A 91 15.93 -12.98 8.45
C LEU A 91 15.31 -14.39 8.49
N LYS A 92 14.01 -14.50 8.83
CA LYS A 92 13.26 -15.76 8.99
C LYS A 92 13.79 -16.67 10.10
N ASP A 93 14.53 -16.11 11.05
CA ASP A 93 15.00 -16.80 12.25
C ASP A 93 14.01 -16.57 13.40
N ASN A 94 12.91 -17.33 13.37
CA ASN A 94 11.81 -17.16 14.32
C ASN A 94 12.19 -17.53 15.76
N GLU A 95 13.16 -18.42 15.96
CA GLU A 95 13.62 -18.82 17.28
C GLU A 95 14.34 -17.67 17.97
N ASN A 96 15.31 -17.03 17.29
CA ASN A 96 15.98 -15.86 17.83
C ASN A 96 15.04 -14.66 17.91
N ALA A 97 14.14 -14.46 16.94
CA ALA A 97 13.13 -13.41 17.04
C ALA A 97 12.31 -13.52 18.33
N LYS A 98 11.78 -14.72 18.60
CA LYS A 98 11.02 -15.02 19.83
C LYS A 98 11.86 -14.82 21.08
N LYS A 99 13.11 -15.28 21.10
CA LYS A 99 14.03 -15.09 22.23
C LYS A 99 14.18 -13.61 22.60
N TYR A 100 14.53 -12.77 21.63
CA TYR A 100 14.75 -11.34 21.89
C TYR A 100 13.46 -10.58 22.19
N TYR A 101 12.32 -10.97 21.59
CA TYR A 101 11.03 -10.41 22.00
C TYR A 101 10.68 -10.75 23.44
N LEU A 102 10.89 -11.99 23.90
CA LEU A 102 10.64 -12.36 25.29
C LEU A 102 11.51 -11.57 26.26
N MET A 103 12.80 -11.40 25.96
CA MET A 103 13.71 -10.55 26.75
C MET A 103 13.22 -9.09 26.83
N ALA A 104 12.71 -8.54 25.72
CA ALA A 104 12.15 -7.19 25.71
C ALA A 104 10.83 -7.11 26.50
N ILE A 105 10.00 -8.15 26.47
CA ILE A 105 8.72 -8.24 27.21
C ILE A 105 8.95 -8.29 28.71
N GLU A 106 9.99 -9.00 29.19
CA GLU A 106 10.39 -8.99 30.60
C GLU A 106 10.70 -7.58 31.11
N LYS A 107 11.14 -6.68 30.21
CA LYS A 107 11.35 -5.25 30.49
C LYS A 107 10.15 -4.37 30.17
N GLY A 108 8.98 -4.94 29.92
CA GLY A 108 7.74 -4.22 29.67
C GLY A 108 7.61 -3.57 28.29
N ASN A 109 8.39 -4.01 27.30
CA ASN A 109 8.35 -3.42 25.95
C ASN A 109 7.05 -3.78 25.20
N ALA A 110 6.18 -2.80 24.98
CA ALA A 110 4.90 -2.99 24.29
C ALA A 110 5.05 -3.44 22.82
N SER A 111 6.04 -2.92 22.10
CA SER A 111 6.28 -3.28 20.70
C SER A 111 6.70 -4.75 20.56
N ALA A 112 7.49 -5.26 21.50
CA ALA A 112 7.85 -6.68 21.55
C ALA A 112 6.65 -7.58 21.85
N MET A 113 5.74 -7.14 22.73
CA MET A 113 4.46 -7.84 22.96
C MET A 113 3.66 -7.93 21.65
N ASN A 114 3.51 -6.80 20.94
CA ASN A 114 2.83 -6.79 19.64
C ASN A 114 3.51 -7.70 18.62
N ASN A 115 4.84 -7.61 18.49
CA ASN A 115 5.59 -8.37 17.50
C ASN A 115 5.59 -9.87 17.79
N LEU A 116 5.66 -10.27 19.06
CA LEU A 116 5.53 -11.67 19.46
C LEU A 116 4.11 -12.19 19.22
N GLY A 117 3.09 -11.37 19.49
CA GLY A 117 1.70 -11.67 19.12
C GLY A 117 1.55 -11.92 17.62
N GLY A 118 2.15 -11.05 16.80
CA GLY A 118 2.21 -11.18 15.35
C GLY A 118 2.94 -12.45 14.89
N LEU A 119 4.04 -12.82 15.54
CA LEU A 119 4.79 -14.04 15.24
C LEU A 119 3.95 -15.31 15.47
N TYR A 120 3.21 -15.37 16.59
CA TYR A 120 2.27 -16.47 16.85
C TYR A 120 1.08 -16.48 15.87
N PHE A 121 0.55 -15.30 15.54
CA PHE A 121 -0.54 -15.15 14.58
C PHE A 121 -0.14 -15.58 13.16
N GLN A 122 1.09 -15.28 12.75
CA GLN A 122 1.59 -15.65 11.42
C GLN A 122 1.97 -17.12 11.30
N ALA A 123 2.60 -17.69 12.33
CA ALA A 123 2.88 -19.13 12.37
C ALA A 123 1.59 -19.92 12.12
N ASP A 124 0.47 -19.42 12.63
CA ASP A 124 -0.85 -19.97 12.39
C ASP A 124 -1.34 -19.82 10.93
N THR A 125 -1.17 -18.63 10.31
CA THR A 125 -1.51 -18.45 8.88
C THR A 125 -0.71 -19.39 7.97
N THR A 126 0.58 -19.59 8.24
CA THR A 126 1.42 -20.51 7.45
C THR A 126 1.06 -21.97 7.64
N ILE A 127 0.58 -22.35 8.83
CA ILE A 127 0.05 -23.68 9.09
C ILE A 127 -1.25 -23.88 8.32
N ASN A 128 -2.13 -22.88 8.28
CA ASN A 128 -3.41 -22.96 7.56
C ASN A 128 -3.22 -23.14 6.04
N ASP A 129 -2.21 -22.48 5.44
CA ASP A 129 -1.84 -22.68 4.03
C ASP A 129 -1.26 -24.09 3.77
N MET A 130 -0.55 -24.65 4.76
CA MET A 130 -0.01 -26.02 4.70
C MET A 130 -1.09 -27.10 4.92
N ILE A 131 -2.14 -26.78 5.70
CA ILE A 131 -3.27 -27.67 6.02
C ILE A 131 -4.16 -27.97 4.79
N ILE A 132 -4.17 -27.14 3.75
CA ILE A 132 -4.89 -27.44 2.49
C ILE A 132 -4.29 -28.68 1.79
N GLY A 133 -3.08 -29.13 2.17
CA GLY A 133 -2.38 -30.25 1.53
C GLY A 133 -2.33 -31.59 2.27
N ILE A 134 -2.50 -31.66 3.60
CA ILE A 134 -2.30 -32.92 4.35
C ILE A 134 -3.27 -33.05 5.53
N THR A 135 -4.21 -33.98 5.43
CA THR A 135 -5.03 -34.48 6.54
C THR A 135 -4.19 -35.36 7.47
N ASN A 136 -3.60 -34.78 8.51
CA ASN A 136 -3.36 -35.49 9.77
C ASN A 136 -3.05 -34.54 10.94
N ASN A 137 -3.51 -34.92 12.14
CA ASN A 137 -2.97 -34.61 13.49
C ASN A 137 -3.67 -33.56 14.37
N LEU A 138 -4.33 -34.07 15.42
CA LEU A 138 -4.74 -33.36 16.64
C LEU A 138 -3.64 -32.46 17.23
N GLY A 139 -2.36 -32.85 17.15
CA GLY A 139 -1.25 -32.03 17.64
C GLY A 139 -1.07 -30.69 16.90
N ILE A 140 -1.40 -30.63 15.61
CA ILE A 140 -1.40 -29.38 14.83
C ILE A 140 -2.58 -28.51 15.26
N PHE A 141 -3.76 -29.11 15.48
CA PHE A 141 -4.94 -28.42 15.99
C PHE A 141 -4.73 -27.86 17.41
N TYR A 142 -4.11 -28.61 18.32
CA TYR A 142 -3.76 -28.10 19.64
C TYR A 142 -2.73 -26.97 19.58
N ASN A 143 -1.73 -27.06 18.68
CA ASN A 143 -0.74 -25.99 18.49
C ASN A 143 -1.39 -24.74 17.85
N TYR A 144 -2.36 -24.92 16.96
CA TYR A 144 -3.20 -23.88 16.36
C TYR A 144 -3.95 -23.09 17.44
N GLU A 145 -4.75 -23.77 18.25
CA GLU A 145 -5.49 -23.13 19.35
C GLU A 145 -4.54 -22.46 20.35
N THR A 146 -3.43 -23.11 20.66
CA THR A 146 -2.43 -22.60 21.59
C THR A 146 -1.76 -21.32 21.07
N ASN A 147 -1.46 -21.22 19.77
CA ASN A 147 -0.81 -20.05 19.21
C ASN A 147 -1.77 -18.87 19.07
N LEU A 148 -3.04 -19.09 18.73
CA LEU A 148 -4.04 -18.03 18.72
C LEU A 148 -4.29 -17.47 20.13
N VAL A 149 -4.37 -18.34 21.15
CA VAL A 149 -4.48 -17.92 22.55
C VAL A 149 -3.26 -17.08 22.97
N LYS A 150 -2.04 -17.50 22.59
CA LYS A 150 -0.83 -16.72 22.85
C LYS A 150 -0.83 -15.38 22.11
N ALA A 151 -1.18 -15.37 20.83
CA ALA A 151 -1.25 -14.15 20.02
C ALA A 151 -2.19 -13.13 20.66
N LYS A 152 -3.42 -13.56 20.98
CA LYS A 152 -4.43 -12.76 21.67
C LYS A 152 -3.92 -12.23 23.01
N LYS A 153 -3.30 -13.07 23.83
CA LYS A 153 -2.68 -12.68 25.12
C LYS A 153 -1.66 -11.56 24.92
N TYR A 154 -0.70 -11.73 24.00
CA TYR A 154 0.36 -10.75 23.80
C TYR A 154 -0.15 -9.44 23.15
N PHE A 155 -1.15 -9.51 22.26
CA PHE A 155 -1.80 -8.29 21.77
C PHE A 155 -2.52 -7.55 22.88
N LEU A 156 -3.29 -8.24 23.75
CA LEU A 156 -3.96 -7.61 24.89
C LEU A 156 -2.94 -6.94 25.84
N MET A 157 -1.85 -7.62 26.19
CA MET A 157 -0.77 -7.03 27.00
C MET A 157 -0.16 -5.79 26.34
N SER A 158 0.01 -5.79 25.01
CA SER A 158 0.54 -4.65 24.26
C SER A 158 -0.44 -3.47 24.27
N ILE A 159 -1.75 -3.74 24.14
CA ILE A 159 -2.82 -2.74 24.20
C ILE A 159 -2.89 -2.09 25.59
N GLU A 160 -2.74 -2.87 26.67
CA GLU A 160 -2.68 -2.35 28.05
C GLU A 160 -1.52 -1.37 28.25
N LYS A 161 -0.45 -1.51 27.46
CA LYS A 161 0.70 -0.59 27.43
C LYS A 161 0.56 0.53 26.41
N GLY A 162 -0.62 0.70 25.82
CA GLY A 162 -0.96 1.80 24.92
C GLY A 162 -0.56 1.60 23.46
N ASN A 163 -0.19 0.38 23.03
CA ASN A 163 0.19 0.13 21.63
C ASN A 163 -1.04 0.08 20.71
N GLU A 164 -1.17 1.06 19.83
CA GLU A 164 -2.27 1.18 18.87
C GLU A 164 -2.21 0.13 17.75
N CYS A 165 -1.02 -0.28 17.30
CA CYS A 165 -0.85 -1.32 16.28
C CYS A 165 -1.44 -2.66 16.76
N ALA A 166 -1.26 -2.98 18.04
CA ALA A 166 -1.80 -4.20 18.65
C ALA A 166 -3.32 -4.24 18.64
N MET A 167 -4.00 -3.09 18.72
CA MET A 167 -5.47 -3.01 18.59
C MET A 167 -5.91 -3.45 17.19
N CYS A 168 -5.25 -2.97 16.14
CA CYS A 168 -5.54 -3.36 14.76
C CYS A 168 -5.23 -4.85 14.51
N ASN A 169 -4.11 -5.35 15.05
CA ASN A 169 -3.74 -6.76 14.90
C ASN A 169 -4.71 -7.70 15.64
N LEU A 170 -5.16 -7.32 16.84
CA LEU A 170 -6.17 -8.07 17.57
C LEU A 170 -7.52 -8.05 16.84
N ALA A 171 -7.91 -6.90 16.27
CA ALA A 171 -9.12 -6.81 15.46
C ALA A 171 -9.07 -7.75 14.24
N MET A 172 -7.92 -7.79 13.55
CA MET A 172 -7.70 -8.71 12.42
C MET A 172 -7.74 -10.18 12.85
N LEU A 173 -7.23 -10.53 14.04
CA LEU A 173 -7.36 -11.87 14.60
C LEU A 173 -8.82 -12.24 14.81
N PHE A 174 -9.62 -11.35 15.41
CA PHE A 174 -11.06 -11.56 15.60
C PHE A 174 -11.80 -11.71 14.26
N GLU A 175 -11.49 -10.87 13.27
CA GLU A 175 -12.11 -10.91 11.94
C GLU A 175 -11.78 -12.21 11.17
N THR A 176 -10.50 -12.57 11.13
CA THR A 176 -10.02 -13.59 10.20
C THR A 176 -10.09 -14.99 10.78
N LYS A 177 -9.78 -15.15 12.08
CA LYS A 177 -9.68 -16.45 12.76
C LYS A 177 -10.92 -16.78 13.58
N GLU A 178 -11.34 -15.89 14.46
CA GLU A 178 -12.49 -16.15 15.35
C GLU A 178 -13.84 -15.87 14.67
N LYS A 179 -13.84 -15.12 13.55
CA LYS A 179 -15.05 -14.59 12.87
C LYS A 179 -15.95 -13.78 13.81
N ASP A 180 -15.39 -13.25 14.90
CA ASP A 180 -16.07 -12.37 15.84
C ASP A 180 -16.00 -10.92 15.35
N TYR A 181 -16.91 -10.60 14.43
CA TYR A 181 -16.97 -9.26 13.85
C TYR A 181 -17.32 -8.16 14.86
N LYS A 182 -17.98 -8.50 15.98
CA LYS A 182 -18.32 -7.52 17.00
C LYS A 182 -17.05 -7.04 17.70
N ASN A 183 -16.20 -7.97 18.13
CA ASN A 183 -14.92 -7.61 18.72
C ASN A 183 -13.94 -7.03 17.69
N ALA A 184 -13.93 -7.51 16.44
CA ALA A 184 -13.13 -6.91 15.38
C ALA A 184 -13.47 -5.40 15.19
N ILE A 185 -14.75 -5.06 15.05
CA ILE A 185 -15.21 -3.67 14.93
C ILE A 185 -14.79 -2.86 16.16
N LYS A 186 -15.00 -3.40 17.38
CA LYS A 186 -14.62 -2.72 18.62
C LYS A 186 -13.13 -2.34 18.62
N TYR A 187 -12.24 -3.27 18.34
CA TYR A 187 -10.80 -3.02 18.39
C TYR A 187 -10.30 -2.16 17.22
N TYR A 188 -10.91 -2.25 16.03
CA TYR A 188 -10.64 -1.30 14.95
C TYR A 188 -11.04 0.13 15.33
N LEU A 189 -12.21 0.32 15.94
CA LEU A 189 -12.65 1.64 16.41
C LEU A 189 -11.71 2.20 17.48
N MET A 190 -11.29 1.39 18.46
CA MET A 190 -10.30 1.80 19.46
C MET A 190 -8.97 2.24 18.81
N ALA A 191 -8.50 1.52 17.78
CA ALA A 191 -7.28 1.89 17.06
C ALA A 191 -7.44 3.24 16.33
N ILE A 192 -8.60 3.47 15.70
CA ILE A 192 -8.94 4.73 15.03
C ILE A 192 -8.98 5.89 16.02
N GLU A 193 -9.60 5.72 17.19
CA GLU A 193 -9.65 6.72 18.27
C GLU A 193 -8.24 7.10 18.77
N LYS A 194 -7.28 6.18 18.69
CA LYS A 194 -5.86 6.41 19.02
C LYS A 194 -5.03 6.95 17.86
N GLY A 195 -5.66 7.24 16.71
CA GLY A 195 -4.99 7.83 15.54
C GLY A 195 -4.29 6.83 14.64
N PHE A 196 -4.59 5.53 14.75
CA PHE A 196 -4.03 4.51 13.86
C PHE A 196 -4.81 4.42 12.55
N ASP A 197 -4.44 5.25 11.57
CA ASP A 197 -5.19 5.45 10.33
C ASP A 197 -5.38 4.16 9.50
N LEU A 198 -4.45 3.20 9.57
CA LEU A 198 -4.58 1.89 8.89
C LEU A 198 -5.86 1.13 9.30
N ALA A 199 -6.30 1.31 10.56
CA ALA A 199 -7.51 0.66 11.05
C ALA A 199 -8.78 1.16 10.34
N MET A 200 -8.80 2.40 9.83
CA MET A 200 -9.93 2.93 9.05
C MET A 200 -10.14 2.10 7.79
N ASN A 201 -9.08 1.83 7.03
CA ASN A 201 -9.18 1.03 5.82
C ASN A 201 -9.60 -0.42 6.11
N ASN A 202 -9.04 -1.03 7.15
CA ASN A 202 -9.37 -2.41 7.52
C ASN A 202 -10.82 -2.53 8.00
N LEU A 203 -11.29 -1.57 8.79
CA LEU A 203 -12.70 -1.50 9.17
C LEU A 203 -13.62 -1.31 7.97
N GLY A 204 -13.21 -0.48 7.00
CA GLY A 204 -13.90 -0.35 5.71
C GLY A 204 -14.01 -1.68 4.96
N ASN A 205 -12.92 -2.45 4.89
CA ASN A 205 -12.92 -3.80 4.30
C ASN A 205 -13.87 -4.76 5.03
N LEU A 206 -13.86 -4.74 6.36
CA LEU A 206 -14.76 -5.58 7.16
C LEU A 206 -16.24 -5.25 6.87
N TYR A 207 -16.60 -3.98 6.84
CA TYR A 207 -17.97 -3.57 6.47
C TYR A 207 -18.32 -3.94 5.03
N TYR A 208 -17.36 -3.82 4.11
CA TYR A 208 -17.53 -4.24 2.72
C TYR A 208 -17.84 -5.75 2.62
N VAL A 209 -17.11 -6.60 3.34
CA VAL A 209 -17.37 -8.05 3.42
C VAL A 209 -18.75 -8.33 4.03
N LYS A 210 -19.15 -7.57 5.04
CA LYS A 210 -20.50 -7.62 5.63
C LYS A 210 -21.59 -7.02 4.75
N LYS A 211 -21.26 -6.50 3.55
CA LYS A 211 -22.15 -5.80 2.61
C LYS A 211 -22.80 -4.54 3.17
N ASP A 212 -22.23 -3.98 4.24
CA ASP A 212 -22.58 -2.68 4.79
C ASP A 212 -21.77 -1.61 4.05
N TYR A 213 -22.20 -1.33 2.82
CA TYR A 213 -21.46 -0.46 1.92
C TYR A 213 -21.43 1.00 2.36
N GLU A 214 -22.42 1.45 3.14
CA GLU A 214 -22.45 2.82 3.67
C GLU A 214 -21.35 3.03 4.71
N ASN A 215 -21.20 2.11 5.66
CA ASN A 215 -20.10 2.18 6.61
C ASN A 215 -18.75 1.92 5.92
N ALA A 216 -18.67 0.98 4.97
CA ALA A 216 -17.44 0.77 4.21
C ALA A 216 -16.97 2.06 3.51
N LYS A 217 -17.88 2.73 2.79
CA LYS A 217 -17.63 4.02 2.14
C LYS A 217 -17.18 5.08 3.15
N LYS A 218 -17.87 5.21 4.29
CA LYS A 218 -17.52 6.16 5.35
C LYS A 218 -16.07 5.98 5.80
N TYR A 219 -15.66 4.77 6.17
CA TYR A 219 -14.31 4.54 6.68
C TYR A 219 -13.23 4.63 5.60
N TYR A 220 -13.52 4.25 4.35
CA TYR A 220 -12.58 4.50 3.26
C TYR A 220 -12.36 5.99 3.01
N LEU A 221 -13.42 6.82 3.04
CA LEU A 221 -13.30 8.26 2.90
C LEU A 221 -12.45 8.87 4.02
N MET A 222 -12.70 8.47 5.27
CA MET A 222 -11.87 8.89 6.41
C MET A 222 -10.40 8.52 6.24
N ALA A 223 -10.11 7.31 5.75
CA ALA A 223 -8.74 6.88 5.47
C ALA A 223 -8.08 7.71 4.36
N ILE A 224 -8.83 8.06 3.31
CA ILE A 224 -8.35 8.92 2.21
C ILE A 224 -8.03 10.34 2.72
N GLU A 225 -8.88 10.91 3.58
CA GLU A 225 -8.65 12.23 4.20
C GLU A 225 -7.37 12.25 5.04
N LYS A 226 -7.00 11.12 5.64
CA LYS A 226 -5.73 10.92 6.36
C LYS A 226 -4.53 10.63 5.46
N GLY A 227 -4.74 10.58 4.14
CA GLY A 227 -3.68 10.33 3.15
C GLY A 227 -3.37 8.85 2.92
N PHE A 228 -4.23 7.93 3.38
CA PHE A 228 -4.05 6.50 3.15
C PHE A 228 -4.52 6.09 1.74
N ASN A 229 -3.59 6.14 0.79
CA ASN A 229 -3.88 6.00 -0.65
C ASN A 229 -4.48 4.63 -1.04
N LEU A 230 -4.23 3.54 -0.29
CA LEU A 230 -4.81 2.23 -0.61
C LEU A 230 -6.34 2.22 -0.48
N ALA A 231 -6.90 3.07 0.39
CA ALA A 231 -8.35 3.20 0.55
C ALA A 231 -9.03 3.76 -0.72
N MET A 232 -8.31 4.52 -1.56
CA MET A 232 -8.84 5.00 -2.85
C MET A 232 -9.18 3.83 -3.77
N ASN A 233 -8.31 2.81 -3.84
CA ASN A 233 -8.57 1.62 -4.64
C ASN A 233 -9.80 0.85 -4.14
N ASN A 234 -9.90 0.67 -2.82
CA ASN A 234 -11.01 -0.08 -2.22
C ASN A 234 -12.35 0.65 -2.38
N LEU A 235 -12.34 1.98 -2.28
CA LEU A 235 -13.51 2.80 -2.56
C LEU A 235 -13.92 2.73 -4.03
N GLY A 236 -12.96 2.73 -4.97
CA GLY A 236 -13.25 2.48 -6.39
C GLY A 236 -13.90 1.12 -6.62
N SER A 237 -13.41 0.06 -5.97
CA SER A 237 -14.02 -1.27 -6.01
C SER A 237 -15.42 -1.31 -5.41
N LEU A 238 -15.68 -0.56 -4.35
CA LEU A 238 -17.01 -0.41 -3.76
C LEU A 238 -17.99 0.23 -4.75
N TYR A 239 -17.60 1.32 -5.39
CA TYR A 239 -18.44 1.97 -6.42
C TYR A 239 -18.69 1.06 -7.62
N TYR A 240 -17.68 0.29 -8.04
CA TYR A 240 -17.83 -0.71 -9.10
C TYR A 240 -18.92 -1.75 -8.76
N VAL A 241 -18.90 -2.29 -7.53
CA VAL A 241 -19.95 -3.23 -7.07
C VAL A 241 -21.33 -2.58 -7.03
N LYS A 242 -21.39 -1.29 -6.69
CA LYS A 242 -22.61 -0.48 -6.74
C LYS A 242 -23.03 -0.07 -8.16
N LYS A 243 -22.27 -0.45 -9.19
CA LYS A 243 -22.45 -0.09 -10.61
C LYS A 243 -22.35 1.42 -10.88
N ASP A 244 -21.70 2.16 -9.98
CA ASP A 244 -21.38 3.56 -10.17
C ASP A 244 -19.98 3.65 -10.80
N TYR A 245 -19.93 3.44 -12.12
CA TYR A 245 -18.67 3.34 -12.84
C TYR A 245 -17.93 4.67 -12.93
N GLU A 246 -18.65 5.80 -12.91
CA GLU A 246 -18.04 7.13 -12.92
C GLU A 246 -17.22 7.36 -11.64
N ASN A 247 -17.79 7.09 -10.47
CA ASN A 247 -17.03 7.18 -9.22
C ASN A 247 -15.96 6.09 -9.12
N ALA A 248 -16.20 4.88 -9.64
CA ALA A 248 -15.17 3.84 -9.69
C ALA A 248 -13.93 4.30 -10.47
N LYS A 249 -14.11 4.86 -11.69
CA LYS A 249 -13.03 5.45 -12.50
C LYS A 249 -12.31 6.54 -11.73
N LYS A 250 -13.05 7.50 -11.16
CA LYS A 250 -12.50 8.63 -10.41
C LYS A 250 -11.54 8.16 -9.31
N TYR A 251 -11.98 7.27 -8.42
CA TYR A 251 -11.17 6.82 -7.30
C TYR A 251 -10.01 5.90 -7.70
N TRP A 252 -10.18 5.08 -8.74
CA TRP A 252 -9.06 4.29 -9.29
C TRP A 252 -8.00 5.17 -9.96
N LEU A 253 -8.38 6.21 -10.71
CA LEU A 253 -7.42 7.17 -11.30
C LEU A 253 -6.65 7.92 -10.20
N MET A 254 -7.32 8.36 -9.14
CA MET A 254 -6.66 8.95 -7.96
C MET A 254 -5.67 7.97 -7.32
N ALA A 255 -6.03 6.69 -7.18
CA ALA A 255 -5.14 5.68 -6.65
C ALA A 255 -3.91 5.44 -7.54
N ILE A 256 -4.09 5.46 -8.87
CA ILE A 256 -3.02 5.31 -9.86
C ILE A 256 -2.05 6.50 -9.79
N GLU A 257 -2.55 7.72 -9.63
CA GLU A 257 -1.73 8.93 -9.42
C GLU A 257 -0.86 8.81 -8.16
N LYS A 258 -1.33 8.07 -7.14
CA LYS A 258 -0.57 7.75 -5.92
C LYS A 258 0.29 6.49 -6.02
N GLY A 259 0.39 5.86 -7.20
CA GLY A 259 1.28 4.73 -7.45
C GLY A 259 0.68 3.35 -7.14
N ASN A 260 -0.64 3.23 -7.04
CA ASN A 260 -1.31 1.94 -6.81
C ASN A 260 -1.43 1.14 -8.13
N ASP A 261 -0.68 0.06 -8.26
CA ASP A 261 -0.66 -0.81 -9.44
C ASP A 261 -1.90 -1.72 -9.54
N VAL A 262 -2.50 -2.09 -8.40
CA VAL A 262 -3.76 -2.85 -8.36
C VAL A 262 -4.90 -2.06 -9.00
N ALA A 263 -4.93 -0.74 -8.79
CA ALA A 263 -5.93 0.14 -9.39
C ALA A 263 -5.87 0.15 -10.93
N ILE A 264 -4.69 -0.04 -11.55
CA ILE A 264 -4.55 -0.20 -13.01
C ILE A 264 -5.25 -1.47 -13.49
N LYS A 265 -5.12 -2.57 -12.74
CA LYS A 265 -5.78 -3.84 -13.10
C LYS A 265 -7.30 -3.69 -13.01
N ASN A 266 -7.77 -3.00 -11.96
CA ASN A 266 -9.19 -2.78 -11.72
C ASN A 266 -9.82 -1.86 -12.76
N ILE A 267 -9.16 -0.75 -13.12
CA ILE A 267 -9.73 0.22 -14.06
C ILE A 267 -9.87 -0.35 -15.49
N LYS A 268 -8.98 -1.28 -15.88
CA LYS A 268 -9.07 -2.02 -17.15
C LYS A 268 -10.30 -2.91 -17.29
N ILE A 269 -11.02 -3.18 -16.19
CA ILE A 269 -12.29 -3.90 -16.22
C ILE A 269 -13.39 -3.05 -16.87
N ILE A 270 -13.30 -1.71 -16.74
CA ILE A 270 -14.33 -0.78 -17.19
C ILE A 270 -13.87 0.17 -18.30
N MET A 271 -12.56 0.39 -18.47
CA MET A 271 -11.98 1.23 -19.52
C MET A 271 -11.27 0.39 -20.57
N ASN A 272 -11.45 0.74 -21.83
CA ASN A 272 -10.68 0.15 -22.93
C ASN A 272 -9.26 0.75 -23.00
N GLU A 273 -8.39 0.19 -23.83
CA GLU A 273 -6.98 0.59 -23.89
C GLU A 273 -6.77 2.04 -24.35
N ILE A 274 -7.64 2.55 -25.24
CA ILE A 274 -7.55 3.92 -25.77
C ILE A 274 -8.01 4.91 -24.69
N GLU A 275 -9.16 4.64 -24.06
CA GLU A 275 -9.70 5.49 -23.00
C GLU A 275 -8.71 5.62 -21.84
N LEU A 276 -8.15 4.49 -21.39
CA LEU A 276 -7.13 4.49 -20.34
C LEU A 276 -5.87 5.25 -20.79
N TYR A 277 -5.42 5.04 -22.02
CA TYR A 277 -4.26 5.74 -22.57
C TYR A 277 -4.44 7.27 -22.54
N LEU A 278 -5.60 7.76 -22.96
CA LEU A 278 -5.93 9.19 -22.97
C LEU A 278 -5.93 9.78 -21.56
N CYS A 279 -6.67 9.17 -20.63
CA CYS A 279 -6.73 9.64 -19.25
C CYS A 279 -5.34 9.70 -18.60
N LEU A 280 -4.52 8.66 -18.77
CA LEU A 280 -3.16 8.64 -18.22
C LEU A 280 -2.25 9.69 -18.86
N LYS A 281 -2.40 9.95 -20.17
CA LYS A 281 -1.61 10.96 -20.89
C LYS A 281 -1.93 12.39 -20.44
N GLU A 282 -3.18 12.66 -20.09
CA GLU A 282 -3.68 13.97 -19.65
C GLU A 282 -3.39 14.27 -18.17
N MET A 283 -3.00 13.28 -17.37
CA MET A 283 -2.63 13.51 -15.96
C MET A 283 -1.45 14.48 -15.82
N GLU A 284 -1.59 15.47 -14.94
CA GLU A 284 -0.54 16.43 -14.62
C GLU A 284 0.61 15.77 -13.83
N ASN A 285 0.28 15.01 -12.79
CA ASN A 285 1.27 14.36 -11.91
C ASN A 285 1.52 12.90 -12.34
N LYS A 286 2.40 12.71 -13.32
CA LYS A 286 2.79 11.36 -13.75
C LYS A 286 3.89 10.78 -12.86
N ASN A 287 3.57 9.71 -12.16
CA ASN A 287 4.55 8.90 -11.46
C ASN A 287 5.15 7.81 -12.39
N GLU A 288 6.16 7.08 -11.90
CA GLU A 288 6.80 6.02 -12.67
C GLU A 288 5.82 4.93 -13.15
N LEU A 289 4.81 4.60 -12.33
CA LEU A 289 3.78 3.63 -12.68
C LEU A 289 2.97 4.09 -13.91
N ILE A 290 2.53 5.35 -13.92
CA ILE A 290 1.79 5.97 -15.03
C ILE A 290 2.65 5.98 -16.30
N GLU A 291 3.88 6.46 -16.21
CA GLU A 291 4.80 6.53 -17.36
C GLU A 291 5.06 5.14 -17.97
N ASN A 292 5.26 4.13 -17.12
CA ASN A 292 5.46 2.76 -17.55
C ASN A 292 4.19 2.18 -18.20
N GLU A 293 3.00 2.49 -17.68
CA GLU A 293 1.75 2.04 -18.27
C GLU A 293 1.46 2.73 -19.62
N ILE A 294 1.72 4.03 -19.74
CA ILE A 294 1.63 4.77 -21.01
C ILE A 294 2.56 4.13 -22.06
N LYS A 295 3.82 3.82 -21.69
CA LYS A 295 4.77 3.15 -22.60
C LYS A 295 4.28 1.78 -23.07
N LYS A 296 3.59 1.02 -22.21
CA LYS A 296 2.98 -0.26 -22.58
C LYS A 296 1.80 -0.05 -23.53
N LEU A 297 0.90 0.87 -23.20
CA LEU A 297 -0.29 1.18 -24.00
C LEU A 297 0.08 1.70 -25.39
N LYS A 298 1.15 2.50 -25.53
CA LYS A 298 1.68 2.94 -26.84
C LYS A 298 2.09 1.81 -27.78
N LYS A 299 2.36 0.61 -27.27
CA LYS A 299 2.70 -0.58 -28.09
C LYS A 299 1.47 -1.40 -28.48
N VAL A 300 0.28 -1.06 -27.96
CA VAL A 300 -0.97 -1.75 -28.29
C VAL A 300 -1.43 -1.30 -29.67
N LYS A 301 -1.70 -2.26 -30.57
CA LYS A 301 -2.10 -2.01 -31.97
C LYS A 301 -3.21 -0.96 -32.10
N LYS A 302 -4.27 -1.07 -31.29
CA LYS A 302 -5.40 -0.11 -31.29
C LYS A 302 -4.98 1.31 -30.93
N VAL A 303 -4.05 1.48 -29.98
CA VAL A 303 -3.53 2.78 -29.57
C VAL A 303 -2.65 3.37 -30.68
N ILE A 304 -1.81 2.56 -31.32
CA ILE A 304 -1.00 2.98 -32.48
C ILE A 304 -1.91 3.46 -33.63
N GLU A 305 -2.94 2.68 -33.95
CA GLU A 305 -3.93 3.05 -34.98
C GLU A 305 -4.65 4.35 -34.63
N TYR A 306 -5.00 4.55 -33.37
CA TYR A 306 -5.62 5.78 -32.87
C TYR A 306 -4.67 6.99 -32.98
N GLU A 307 -3.40 6.87 -32.59
CA GLU A 307 -2.43 7.97 -32.71
C GLU A 307 -2.14 8.33 -34.17
N ASN A 308 -2.01 7.33 -35.06
CA ASN A 308 -1.85 7.56 -36.49
C ASN A 308 -3.05 8.32 -37.08
N LYS A 309 -4.27 7.98 -36.64
CA LYS A 309 -5.49 8.71 -37.02
C LYS A 309 -5.46 10.15 -36.52
N LEU A 310 -5.08 10.40 -35.25
CA LEU A 310 -4.96 11.75 -34.72
C LEU A 310 -3.96 12.62 -35.50
N ILE A 311 -2.81 12.05 -35.89
CA ILE A 311 -1.81 12.75 -36.72
C ILE A 311 -2.40 13.09 -38.09
N TYR A 312 -3.05 12.11 -38.73
CA TYR A 312 -3.69 12.29 -40.03
C TYR A 312 -4.74 13.41 -39.99
N PHE A 313 -5.66 13.36 -39.02
CA PHE A 313 -6.71 14.37 -38.84
C PHE A 313 -6.18 15.73 -38.40
N GLY A 314 -5.08 15.76 -37.62
CA GLY A 314 -4.40 16.99 -37.23
C GLY A 314 -3.85 17.79 -38.43
N GLY A 315 -3.51 17.11 -39.53
CA GLY A 315 -3.14 17.74 -40.80
C GLY A 315 -4.33 18.28 -41.60
N LEU A 316 -5.56 17.95 -41.22
CA LEU A 316 -6.81 18.40 -41.84
C LEU A 316 -7.42 19.48 -40.95
N ASN A 317 -7.03 20.74 -41.17
CA ASN A 317 -7.35 21.91 -40.33
C ASN A 317 -8.82 22.06 -39.87
N ASN A 318 -9.78 21.37 -40.49
CA ASN A 318 -11.21 21.46 -40.18
C ASN A 318 -11.80 20.22 -39.44
N ILE A 319 -11.00 19.21 -39.07
CA ILE A 319 -11.49 17.89 -38.57
C ILE A 319 -10.94 17.49 -37.20
N LYS A 320 -9.98 18.23 -36.64
CA LYS A 320 -9.13 17.84 -35.49
C LYS A 320 -9.86 17.27 -34.25
N ASN A 321 -11.14 17.59 -34.04
CA ASN A 321 -11.93 17.19 -32.87
C ASN A 321 -13.29 16.52 -33.21
N CYS A 322 -13.50 15.85 -34.37
CA CYS A 322 -14.79 15.13 -34.62
C CYS A 322 -14.88 13.91 -33.70
N GLU A 323 -15.75 13.98 -32.69
CA GLU A 323 -16.09 12.85 -31.83
C GLU A 323 -16.48 11.65 -32.67
N ILE A 324 -17.36 11.77 -33.68
CA ILE A 324 -17.78 10.64 -34.53
C ILE A 324 -16.61 9.98 -35.31
N CYS A 325 -15.59 10.74 -35.72
CA CYS A 325 -14.38 10.19 -36.36
C CYS A 325 -13.44 9.49 -35.36
N LEU A 326 -13.49 9.92 -34.10
CA LEU A 326 -12.60 9.50 -33.03
C LEU A 326 -13.25 8.49 -32.07
N ASP A 327 -14.57 8.29 -32.17
CA ASP A 327 -15.37 7.52 -31.24
C ASP A 327 -15.54 6.05 -31.68
N ASN A 328 -15.68 5.20 -30.66
CA ASN A 328 -16.33 3.89 -30.74
C ASN A 328 -15.69 2.70 -31.46
N ASN A 329 -14.36 2.63 -31.67
CA ASN A 329 -13.70 1.42 -32.22
C ASN A 329 -14.34 0.89 -33.54
N LYS A 330 -15.19 1.69 -34.19
CA LYS A 330 -16.02 1.33 -35.32
C LYS A 330 -15.92 2.45 -36.34
N LEU A 331 -15.27 2.11 -37.46
CA LEU A 331 -15.34 2.91 -38.66
C LEU A 331 -16.81 3.01 -39.10
N HIS A 332 -17.36 4.21 -39.14
CA HIS A 332 -18.55 4.48 -39.95
C HIS A 332 -18.09 4.80 -41.38
N LEU A 333 -18.24 3.80 -42.25
CA LEU A 333 -17.82 3.78 -43.67
C LEU A 333 -18.97 4.23 -44.58
N LEU A 334 -18.70 5.18 -45.49
CA LEU A 334 -19.10 5.18 -46.92
C LEU A 334 -18.97 6.59 -47.56
N MET A 335 -18.03 6.77 -48.50
CA MET A 335 -18.34 6.89 -49.95
C MET A 335 -17.12 7.14 -50.88
N GLU A 336 -17.23 6.49 -52.05
CA GLU A 336 -16.69 6.70 -53.42
C GLU A 336 -15.22 7.00 -53.75
N CYS A 337 -14.32 7.35 -52.83
CA CYS A 337 -12.87 7.46 -53.19
C CYS A 337 -12.05 6.17 -52.95
N GLY A 338 -12.68 5.16 -52.35
CA GLY A 338 -12.14 3.81 -52.17
C GLY A 338 -10.91 3.68 -51.26
N ARG A 339 -10.39 4.75 -50.64
CA ARG A 339 -9.14 4.69 -49.85
C ARG A 339 -9.05 5.55 -48.57
N HIS A 340 -10.03 6.40 -48.21
CA HIS A 340 -9.92 7.26 -47.02
C HIS A 340 -11.27 7.50 -46.30
N ASP A 341 -11.30 7.45 -44.96
CA ASP A 341 -12.52 7.40 -44.12
C ASP A 341 -12.69 8.61 -43.17
N ILE A 342 -13.77 9.40 -43.28
CA ILE A 342 -14.14 10.51 -42.36
C ILE A 342 -15.68 10.60 -42.11
N CYS A 343 -16.12 11.12 -40.94
CA CYS A 343 -17.53 11.32 -40.55
C CYS A 343 -18.27 12.25 -41.54
N LYS A 344 -19.59 12.08 -41.79
CA LYS A 344 -20.37 12.91 -42.75
C LYS A 344 -20.27 14.41 -42.44
N ASP A 345 -20.24 14.77 -41.16
CA ASP A 345 -20.07 16.15 -40.72
C ASP A 345 -18.67 16.69 -40.99
N CYS A 346 -17.65 15.82 -40.97
CA CYS A 346 -16.30 16.18 -41.38
C CYS A 346 -16.15 16.24 -42.88
N PHE A 347 -16.83 15.39 -43.64
CA PHE A 347 -16.85 15.45 -45.10
C PHE A 347 -17.28 16.84 -45.60
N ILE A 348 -18.35 17.41 -45.04
CA ILE A 348 -18.83 18.76 -45.39
C ILE A 348 -17.76 19.83 -45.09
N LYS A 349 -16.93 19.61 -44.07
CA LYS A 349 -15.87 20.54 -43.64
C LYS A 349 -14.60 20.44 -44.50
N VAL A 350 -14.36 19.33 -45.20
CA VAL A 350 -13.25 19.19 -46.15
C VAL A 350 -13.75 19.48 -47.56
N LYS A 351 -13.47 20.70 -48.04
CA LYS A 351 -13.89 21.16 -49.38
C LYS A 351 -13.36 20.30 -50.54
N LYS A 352 -12.27 19.54 -50.34
CA LYS A 352 -11.68 18.57 -51.29
C LYS A 352 -11.00 17.43 -50.52
N CYS A 353 -10.92 16.24 -51.11
CA CYS A 353 -10.12 15.14 -50.59
C CYS A 353 -8.63 15.55 -50.58
N PRO A 354 -7.91 15.47 -49.45
CA PRO A 354 -6.51 15.90 -49.34
C PRO A 354 -5.55 15.09 -50.21
N HIS A 355 -5.97 13.89 -50.65
CA HIS A 355 -5.16 12.94 -51.41
C HIS A 355 -5.64 12.70 -52.84
N CYS A 356 -6.83 13.17 -53.21
CA CYS A 356 -7.26 13.14 -54.61
C CYS A 356 -6.92 14.49 -55.23
N ARG A 357 -6.12 14.48 -56.31
CA ARG A 357 -5.81 15.68 -57.10
C ARG A 357 -7.00 16.24 -57.90
N TYR A 358 -8.21 15.72 -57.71
CA TYR A 358 -9.42 16.10 -58.44
C TYR A 358 -10.45 16.66 -57.47
#